data_AF-A0A521ZAH5-F1
#
_entry.id   AF-A0A521ZAH5-F1
#
_cell.length_a   1.000
_cell.length_b   1.000
_cell.length_c   1.000
_cell.angle_alpha   90.00
_cell.angle_beta   90.00
_cell.angle_gamma   90.00
#
_symmetry.space_group_name_H-M   'P 1'
#
loop_
_entity.id
_entity.type
_entity.pdbx_description
1 polymer ?
#
loop_
_entity_poly.entity_id
_entity_poly.type
_entity_poly.pdbx_seq_one_letter_code
_entity_poly.pdbx_strand_id
1 'polypeptide(L)'
;MSFCPFPNWRVDVMARSPSRVLITGLIVGSLSGCGMLPWVHTKGSGAPIVTVVHPPAPGTVQPQPDGSGGLLRPKAHWMPAQWSDLPGWNNDNVGDWWPALWKSCQKPASGWTNVCTEVKKLGNNWGEQVGDSFVRQWVQSQLQPWRVTTLEGNNTGLMTGYFEPLLEGRRQADARFQYPLHRAPADLGQRKPYFSRAELETSPDGKAALAGREVVYLADPLDVLLIQVQGSGRIRLQDELNAQGQPRIVRLAFAGHNDQPYQSVARWLVDQGAFPLEQASWPAIRNWAQANPARIPE
;
A
#
# COMPACT_ATOMS: atom_id res chain seq x y z
N MET A 1 16.16 31.44 23.11
CA MET A 1 15.13 32.31 22.51
C MET A 1 14.59 31.58 21.29
N SER A 2 13.38 31.08 21.19
CA SER A 2 12.20 31.13 22.05
C SER A 2 11.44 29.81 21.88
N PHE A 3 11.15 29.16 23.00
CA PHE A 3 10.20 28.06 23.10
C PHE A 3 8.79 28.66 23.22
N CYS A 4 7.81 28.06 22.54
CA CYS A 4 6.40 28.19 22.90
C CYS A 4 5.80 26.79 23.13
N PRO A 5 5.11 26.54 24.26
CA PRO A 5 4.72 25.21 24.71
C PRO A 5 3.29 24.82 24.32
N PHE A 6 3.05 23.51 24.29
CA PHE A 6 1.72 22.88 24.20
C PHE A 6 0.93 23.04 25.53
N PRO A 7 -0.39 23.29 25.49
CA PRO A 7 -1.22 23.27 26.69
C PRO A 7 -1.74 21.86 27.03
N ASN A 8 -1.69 21.58 28.33
CA ASN A 8 -2.25 20.43 29.03
C ASN A 8 -3.77 20.32 28.86
N TRP A 9 -4.25 19.12 28.56
CA TRP A 9 -5.66 18.75 28.71
C TRP A 9 -5.88 18.15 30.10
N ARG A 10 -6.65 18.85 30.93
CA ARG A 10 -7.24 18.31 32.17
C ARG A 10 -8.56 17.63 31.84
N VAL A 11 -8.77 16.47 32.43
CA VAL A 11 -9.99 15.66 32.35
C VAL A 11 -10.90 16.07 33.50
N ASP A 12 -12.02 16.73 33.21
CA ASP A 12 -13.09 16.96 34.20
C ASP A 12 -14.09 15.80 34.17
N VAL A 13 -14.18 15.11 35.30
CA VAL A 13 -15.15 14.05 35.58
C VAL A 13 -16.44 14.71 36.07
N MET A 14 -17.48 14.73 35.24
CA MET A 14 -18.83 15.14 35.67
C MET A 14 -19.54 13.99 36.41
N ALA A 15 -19.87 14.24 37.67
CA ALA A 15 -20.68 13.38 38.53
C ALA A 15 -22.17 13.47 38.18
N ARG A 16 -22.86 12.33 38.26
CA ARG A 16 -24.31 12.16 38.11
C ARG A 16 -25.05 12.55 39.40
N SER A 17 -26.28 13.06 39.27
CA SER A 17 -27.36 12.85 40.25
C SER A 17 -28.75 12.94 39.56
N PRO A 18 -29.75 12.15 39.98
CA PRO A 18 -31.03 12.00 39.29
C PRO A 18 -32.17 12.78 39.96
N SER A 19 -33.23 13.09 39.21
CA SER A 19 -34.54 13.37 39.80
C SER A 19 -35.67 13.00 38.83
N ARG A 20 -36.54 12.09 39.30
CA ARG A 20 -37.81 11.68 38.70
C ARG A 20 -38.91 12.57 39.28
N VAL A 21 -39.84 13.06 38.45
CA VAL A 21 -41.23 13.33 38.86
C VAL A 21 -42.17 13.01 37.69
N LEU A 22 -43.11 12.11 37.97
CA LEU A 22 -44.31 11.77 37.20
C LEU A 22 -45.43 12.76 37.55
N ILE A 23 -46.20 13.24 36.57
CA ILE A 23 -47.63 13.56 36.77
C ILE A 23 -48.42 13.12 35.54
N THR A 24 -49.53 12.46 35.84
CA THR A 24 -50.48 11.76 34.99
C THR A 24 -51.73 12.63 34.76
N GLY A 25 -52.27 12.59 33.53
CA GLY A 25 -53.73 12.56 33.26
C GLY A 25 -54.50 13.89 33.09
N LEU A 26 -55.11 14.08 31.91
CA LEU A 26 -56.57 14.03 31.72
C LEU A 26 -56.98 14.20 30.25
N ILE A 27 -58.00 13.41 29.88
CA ILE A 27 -58.66 13.26 28.58
C ILE A 27 -59.90 14.18 28.54
N VAL A 28 -60.19 14.87 27.43
CA VAL A 28 -61.55 15.02 26.86
C VAL A 28 -61.42 15.25 25.34
N GLY A 29 -62.23 14.51 24.56
CA GLY A 29 -62.28 14.59 23.11
C GLY A 29 -63.30 15.59 22.56
N SER A 30 -63.10 15.96 21.30
CA SER A 30 -64.13 16.55 20.44
C SER A 30 -63.83 16.18 18.98
N LEU A 31 -64.83 15.56 18.36
CA LEU A 31 -64.89 15.10 16.97
C LEU A 31 -65.01 16.26 15.96
N SER A 32 -64.60 15.96 14.73
CA SER A 32 -65.04 16.52 13.43
C SER A 32 -64.20 17.64 12.82
N GLY A 33 -63.61 17.35 11.66
CA GLY A 33 -63.06 18.37 10.75
C GLY A 33 -62.18 17.78 9.64
N CYS A 34 -62.80 17.17 8.61
CA CYS A 34 -62.12 16.97 7.33
C CYS A 34 -61.81 18.34 6.72
N GLY A 35 -60.53 18.70 6.66
CA GLY A 35 -60.03 19.87 5.97
C GLY A 35 -58.72 19.54 5.28
N MET A 36 -58.79 19.34 3.96
CA MET A 36 -57.61 19.28 3.11
C MET A 36 -56.85 20.60 3.24
N LEU A 37 -55.64 20.56 3.79
CA LEU A 37 -54.71 21.68 3.70
C LEU A 37 -53.72 21.45 2.55
N PRO A 38 -53.35 22.52 1.83
CA PRO A 38 -52.71 22.41 0.53
C PRO A 38 -51.27 21.95 0.66
N TRP A 39 -50.83 21.18 -0.33
CA TRP A 39 -49.43 20.94 -0.63
C TRP A 39 -48.67 22.27 -0.68
N VAL A 40 -47.85 22.53 0.33
CA VAL A 40 -46.86 23.61 0.29
C VAL A 40 -45.76 23.15 -0.66
N HIS A 41 -45.86 23.58 -1.91
CA HIS A 41 -44.73 23.57 -2.84
C HIS A 41 -43.67 24.55 -2.34
N THR A 42 -42.69 24.08 -1.58
CA THR A 42 -41.42 24.79 -1.46
C THR A 42 -40.66 24.65 -2.79
N LYS A 43 -40.83 25.64 -3.66
CA LYS A 43 -39.89 25.93 -4.74
C LYS A 43 -38.57 26.37 -4.11
N GLY A 44 -37.47 25.69 -4.43
CA GLY A 44 -36.14 26.30 -4.47
C GLY A 44 -35.21 26.03 -3.28
N SER A 45 -34.59 24.86 -3.28
CA SER A 45 -33.12 24.82 -3.37
C SER A 45 -32.80 23.59 -4.22
N GLY A 46 -32.57 23.82 -5.52
CA GLY A 46 -32.19 22.77 -6.42
C GLY A 46 -30.93 22.10 -5.88
N ALA A 47 -30.88 20.77 -5.94
CA ALA A 47 -29.59 20.09 -5.96
C ALA A 47 -28.69 20.83 -6.96
N PRO A 48 -27.39 21.03 -6.67
CA PRO A 48 -26.51 21.68 -7.62
C PRO A 48 -26.71 20.99 -8.97
N ILE A 49 -27.21 21.74 -9.94
CA ILE A 49 -27.18 21.33 -11.33
C ILE A 49 -25.68 21.28 -11.61
N VAL A 50 -25.11 20.10 -11.44
CA VAL A 50 -23.85 19.76 -12.08
C VAL A 50 -24.17 19.98 -13.53
N THR A 51 -23.62 21.05 -14.12
CA THR A 51 -23.47 21.12 -15.56
C THR A 51 -22.80 19.82 -15.91
N VAL A 52 -23.56 18.89 -16.48
CA VAL A 52 -23.00 17.77 -17.19
C VAL A 52 -22.19 18.47 -18.28
N VAL A 53 -20.90 18.65 -18.02
CA VAL A 53 -19.94 18.77 -19.09
C VAL A 53 -20.19 17.48 -19.84
N HIS A 54 -20.93 17.59 -20.94
CA HIS A 54 -21.06 16.48 -21.85
C HIS A 54 -19.63 16.02 -22.07
N PRO A 55 -19.29 14.76 -21.73
CA PRO A 55 -18.02 14.25 -22.18
C PRO A 55 -17.96 14.54 -23.68
N PRO A 56 -16.82 15.05 -24.21
CA PRO A 56 -16.66 15.19 -25.64
C PRO A 56 -17.20 13.92 -26.28
N ALA A 57 -18.07 14.09 -27.30
CA ALA A 57 -18.68 12.97 -28.00
C ALA A 57 -17.63 11.88 -28.22
N PRO A 58 -17.94 10.59 -27.99
CA PRO A 58 -16.96 9.52 -28.15
C PRO A 58 -16.22 9.68 -29.48
N GLY A 59 -14.96 10.12 -29.44
CA GLY A 59 -14.14 10.35 -30.64
C GLY A 59 -13.65 11.77 -30.96
N THR A 60 -13.75 12.82 -30.13
CA THR A 60 -13.21 14.16 -30.50
C THR A 60 -11.82 14.54 -29.99
N VAL A 61 -11.08 13.62 -29.35
CA VAL A 61 -9.62 13.66 -29.44
C VAL A 61 -9.21 12.60 -30.46
N GLN A 62 -9.34 12.94 -31.74
CA GLN A 62 -8.73 12.13 -32.78
C GLN A 62 -7.21 12.13 -32.55
N PRO A 63 -6.54 10.97 -32.63
CA PRO A 63 -5.10 10.93 -32.77
C PRO A 63 -4.71 11.85 -33.93
N GLN A 64 -3.83 12.81 -33.66
CA GLN A 64 -3.29 13.64 -34.74
C GLN A 64 -2.59 12.68 -35.74
N PRO A 65 -2.90 12.73 -37.04
CA PRO A 65 -2.49 11.71 -38.02
C PRO A 65 -0.97 11.52 -38.19
N ASP A 66 -0.16 12.36 -37.54
CA ASP A 66 1.30 12.38 -37.57
C ASP A 66 1.95 11.86 -36.28
N GLY A 67 1.18 11.41 -35.28
CA GLY A 67 1.71 11.00 -33.98
C GLY A 67 2.19 12.16 -33.10
N SER A 68 1.89 13.41 -33.46
CA SER A 68 2.16 14.57 -32.62
C SER A 68 1.16 14.58 -31.45
N GLY A 69 1.65 14.22 -30.26
CA GLY A 69 0.84 14.02 -29.06
C GLY A 69 1.39 12.94 -28.13
N GLY A 70 2.31 12.10 -28.64
CA GLY A 70 3.08 11.18 -27.81
C GLY A 70 4.14 11.90 -26.97
N LEU A 71 4.34 11.44 -25.74
CA LEU A 71 5.44 11.90 -24.88
C LEU A 71 6.64 10.96 -25.04
N LEU A 72 7.79 11.52 -25.42
CA LEU A 72 9.06 10.80 -25.38
C LEU A 72 9.61 10.82 -23.94
N ARG A 73 9.81 9.64 -23.36
CA ARG A 73 10.51 9.45 -22.08
C ARG A 73 11.86 8.78 -22.36
N PRO A 74 12.85 8.86 -21.44
CA PRO A 74 14.21 8.39 -21.69
C PRO A 74 14.36 6.94 -22.21
N LYS A 75 13.35 6.08 -21.99
CA LYS A 75 13.36 4.66 -22.41
C LYS A 75 12.03 4.18 -23.02
N ALA A 76 11.13 5.09 -23.35
CA ALA A 76 9.78 4.70 -23.78
C ALA A 76 9.08 5.79 -24.58
N HIS A 77 8.19 5.37 -25.49
CA HIS A 77 7.17 6.22 -26.07
C HIS A 77 5.85 6.04 -25.33
N TRP A 78 5.18 7.16 -25.03
CA TRP A 78 3.86 7.18 -24.41
C TRP A 78 2.89 7.79 -25.41
N MET A 79 1.91 7.02 -25.87
CA MET A 79 0.92 7.47 -26.86
C MET A 79 -0.46 7.54 -26.21
N PRO A 80 -1.26 8.59 -26.43
CA PRO A 80 -2.65 8.59 -25.99
C PRO A 80 -3.40 7.36 -26.51
N ALA A 81 -4.17 6.71 -25.65
CA ALA A 81 -5.01 5.56 -25.99
C ALA A 81 -6.48 5.88 -25.74
N GLN A 82 -7.41 5.08 -26.27
CA GLN A 82 -8.81 5.19 -25.89
C GLN A 82 -9.14 4.22 -24.75
N TRP A 83 -10.17 4.50 -23.96
CA TRP A 83 -10.65 3.55 -22.95
C TRP A 83 -11.08 2.22 -23.56
N SER A 84 -11.58 2.23 -24.80
CA SER A 84 -11.89 1.04 -25.59
C SER A 84 -10.66 0.22 -26.00
N ASP A 85 -9.47 0.82 -25.94
CA ASP A 85 -8.22 0.13 -26.29
C ASP A 85 -7.69 -0.75 -25.16
N LEU A 86 -8.25 -0.63 -23.94
CA LEU A 86 -7.82 -1.36 -22.75
C LEU A 86 -8.57 -2.70 -22.68
N PRO A 87 -7.89 -3.84 -22.94
CA PRO A 87 -8.54 -5.14 -22.86
C PRO A 87 -9.06 -5.39 -21.44
N GLY A 88 -10.32 -5.83 -21.32
CA GLY A 88 -10.94 -6.12 -20.03
C GLY A 88 -11.44 -4.91 -19.25
N TRP A 89 -11.23 -3.65 -19.73
CA TRP A 89 -11.64 -2.45 -18.99
C TRP A 89 -13.08 -2.54 -18.49
N ASN A 90 -14.05 -2.80 -19.39
CA ASN A 90 -15.47 -2.85 -19.04
C ASN A 90 -15.85 -3.95 -18.02
N ASN A 91 -14.99 -4.96 -17.85
CA ASN A 91 -15.23 -6.09 -16.95
C ASN A 91 -14.43 -5.98 -15.63
N ASP A 92 -13.54 -5.00 -15.50
CA ASP A 92 -12.70 -4.81 -14.31
C ASP A 92 -13.49 -4.22 -13.13
N ASN A 93 -13.19 -4.62 -11.90
CA ASN A 93 -13.86 -4.11 -10.70
C ASN A 93 -13.21 -2.79 -10.27
N VAL A 94 -13.63 -1.68 -10.86
CA VAL A 94 -12.93 -0.39 -10.67
C VAL A 94 -13.04 0.13 -9.24
N GLY A 95 -14.11 -0.22 -8.53
CA GLY A 95 -14.30 0.11 -7.12
C GLY A 95 -13.24 -0.51 -6.21
N ASP A 96 -12.76 -1.72 -6.53
CA ASP A 96 -11.85 -2.48 -5.66
C ASP A 96 -10.47 -1.81 -5.51
N TRP A 97 -10.00 -1.07 -6.52
CA TRP A 97 -8.73 -0.35 -6.45
C TRP A 97 -8.86 1.12 -6.02
N TRP A 98 -10.08 1.62 -5.79
CA TRP A 98 -10.32 2.99 -5.30
C TRP A 98 -9.56 3.33 -4.00
N PRO A 99 -9.51 2.44 -2.98
CA PRO A 99 -8.74 2.72 -1.76
C PRO A 99 -7.26 2.97 -2.03
N ALA A 100 -6.69 2.34 -3.06
CA ALA A 100 -5.29 2.56 -3.47
C ALA A 100 -5.08 3.95 -4.08
N LEU A 101 -6.00 4.43 -4.91
CA LEU A 101 -5.98 5.79 -5.43
C LEU A 101 -6.10 6.82 -4.30
N TRP A 102 -7.08 6.63 -3.40
CA TRP A 102 -7.26 7.50 -2.24
C TRP A 102 -6.01 7.54 -1.34
N LYS A 103 -5.41 6.37 -1.07
CA LYS A 103 -4.18 6.27 -0.29
C LYS A 103 -3.01 7.00 -0.94
N SER A 104 -2.86 6.87 -2.26
CA SER A 104 -1.82 7.56 -3.05
C SER A 104 -1.99 9.07 -2.98
N CYS A 105 -3.24 9.56 -3.00
CA CYS A 105 -3.53 10.98 -2.89
C CYS A 105 -3.22 11.60 -1.52
N GLN A 106 -2.93 10.82 -0.47
CA GLN A 106 -2.43 11.37 0.80
C GLN A 106 -1.11 12.14 0.62
N LYS A 107 -0.29 11.73 -0.35
CA LYS A 107 0.96 12.41 -0.74
C LYS A 107 1.01 12.51 -2.27
N PRO A 108 0.30 13.49 -2.87
CA PRO A 108 0.13 13.55 -4.33
C PRO A 108 1.46 13.82 -5.03
N ALA A 109 1.69 13.13 -6.15
CA ALA A 109 2.80 13.44 -7.05
C ALA A 109 2.57 14.77 -7.77
N SER A 110 3.64 15.37 -8.30
CA SER A 110 3.54 16.56 -9.14
C SER A 110 2.57 16.33 -10.31
N GLY A 111 1.65 17.27 -10.51
CA GLY A 111 0.59 17.17 -11.53
C GLY A 111 -0.71 16.49 -11.08
N TRP A 112 -0.77 15.90 -9.88
CA TRP A 112 -1.96 15.20 -9.39
C TRP A 112 -2.82 16.00 -8.41
N THR A 113 -2.45 17.24 -8.06
CA THR A 113 -3.10 18.03 -7.00
C THR A 113 -4.61 18.18 -7.19
N ASN A 114 -5.07 18.46 -8.41
CA ASN A 114 -6.50 18.68 -8.69
C ASN A 114 -7.30 17.39 -8.52
N VAL A 115 -6.89 16.31 -9.20
CA VAL A 115 -7.51 14.98 -9.09
C VAL A 115 -7.52 14.53 -7.64
N CYS A 116 -6.38 14.65 -6.94
CA CYS A 116 -6.28 14.22 -5.56
C CYS A 116 -7.06 15.08 -4.57
N THR A 117 -7.38 16.32 -4.90
CA THR A 117 -8.29 17.14 -4.09
C THR A 117 -9.70 16.58 -4.15
N GLU A 118 -10.18 16.18 -5.32
CA GLU A 118 -11.49 15.55 -5.49
C GLU A 118 -11.55 14.14 -4.87
N VAL A 119 -10.55 13.29 -5.12
CA VAL A 119 -10.46 11.95 -4.52
C VAL A 119 -10.52 12.02 -2.99
N LYS A 120 -9.85 13.01 -2.36
CA LYS A 120 -9.90 13.20 -0.91
C LYS A 120 -11.29 13.56 -0.41
N LYS A 121 -12.06 14.39 -1.13
CA LYS A 121 -13.44 14.76 -0.77
C LYS A 121 -14.37 13.56 -0.84
N LEU A 122 -14.19 12.71 -1.86
CA LEU A 122 -14.99 11.49 -2.06
C LEU A 122 -14.72 10.43 -0.97
N GLY A 123 -13.48 10.36 -0.47
CA GLY A 123 -13.12 9.51 0.66
C GLY A 123 -12.72 8.08 0.27
N ASN A 124 -12.21 7.30 1.24
CA ASN A 124 -11.59 5.99 1.00
C ASN A 124 -12.58 4.91 0.54
N ASN A 125 -13.84 4.99 0.96
CA ASN A 125 -14.83 3.94 0.73
C ASN A 125 -15.80 4.28 -0.42
N TRP A 126 -15.51 5.34 -1.17
CA TRP A 126 -16.43 5.81 -2.22
C TRP A 126 -16.68 4.74 -3.29
N GLY A 127 -15.65 3.99 -3.68
CA GLY A 127 -15.81 2.91 -4.67
C GLY A 127 -16.84 1.86 -4.28
N GLU A 128 -16.87 1.47 -3.00
CA GLU A 128 -17.88 0.57 -2.44
C GLU A 128 -19.27 1.22 -2.38
N GLN A 129 -19.34 2.52 -2.09
CA GLN A 129 -20.61 3.25 -1.91
C GLN A 129 -21.39 3.47 -3.21
N VAL A 130 -20.70 3.73 -4.33
CA VAL A 130 -21.36 4.07 -5.60
C VAL A 130 -21.36 2.95 -6.64
N GLY A 131 -20.51 1.92 -6.44
CA GLY A 131 -20.37 0.81 -7.37
C GLY A 131 -19.57 1.13 -8.64
N ASP A 132 -19.15 0.08 -9.35
CA ASP A 132 -18.15 0.16 -10.41
C ASP A 132 -18.51 1.07 -11.58
N SER A 133 -19.79 1.15 -11.96
CA SER A 133 -20.23 1.97 -13.10
C SER A 133 -19.96 3.46 -12.86
N PHE A 134 -20.24 3.96 -11.66
CA PHE A 134 -19.98 5.35 -11.29
C PHE A 134 -18.49 5.63 -11.12
N VAL A 135 -17.74 4.70 -10.50
CA VAL A 135 -16.28 4.84 -10.39
C VAL A 135 -15.64 4.87 -11.77
N ARG A 136 -16.07 3.99 -12.67
CA ARG A 136 -15.59 3.93 -14.04
C ARG A 136 -15.86 5.24 -14.80
N GLN A 137 -17.08 5.76 -14.74
CA GLN A 137 -17.43 7.04 -15.36
C GLN A 137 -16.58 8.19 -14.81
N TRP A 138 -16.38 8.23 -13.49
CA TRP A 138 -15.53 9.24 -12.88
C TRP A 138 -14.08 9.13 -13.38
N VAL A 139 -13.49 7.93 -13.37
CA VAL A 139 -12.12 7.70 -13.88
C VAL A 139 -12.01 8.12 -15.35
N GLN A 140 -12.99 7.78 -16.17
CA GLN A 140 -13.04 8.19 -17.58
C GLN A 140 -13.15 9.70 -17.79
N SER A 141 -13.77 10.42 -16.85
CA SER A 141 -13.89 11.88 -16.89
C SER A 141 -12.65 12.62 -16.39
N GLN A 142 -11.84 11.98 -15.54
CA GLN A 142 -10.71 12.62 -14.87
C GLN A 142 -9.35 12.23 -15.45
N LEU A 143 -9.24 11.05 -16.05
CA LEU A 143 -7.99 10.46 -16.50
C LEU A 143 -8.01 10.14 -17.99
N GLN A 144 -6.81 9.98 -18.55
CA GLN A 144 -6.54 9.63 -19.94
C GLN A 144 -5.61 8.41 -19.95
N PRO A 145 -5.97 7.28 -20.57
CA PRO A 145 -5.06 6.17 -20.71
C PRO A 145 -3.94 6.48 -21.72
N TRP A 146 -2.75 5.98 -21.43
CA TRP A 146 -1.56 6.11 -22.28
C TRP A 146 -1.00 4.72 -22.55
N ARG A 147 -0.82 4.38 -23.82
CA ARG A 147 -0.08 3.18 -24.25
C ARG A 147 1.40 3.46 -24.12
N VAL A 148 2.11 2.59 -23.42
CA VAL A 148 3.57 2.67 -23.27
C VAL A 148 4.23 1.62 -24.15
N THR A 149 5.20 2.05 -24.97
CA THR A 149 6.03 1.14 -25.78
C THR A 149 7.51 1.41 -25.55
N THR A 150 8.36 0.45 -25.91
CA THR A 150 9.80 0.71 -26.03
C THR A 150 10.07 1.73 -27.15
N LEU A 151 11.31 2.20 -27.24
CA LEU A 151 11.73 3.12 -28.31
C LEU A 151 11.62 2.49 -29.71
N GLU A 152 11.72 1.16 -29.76
CA GLU A 152 11.57 0.33 -30.96
C GLU A 152 10.10 -0.03 -31.25
N GLY A 153 9.16 0.44 -30.41
CA GLY A 153 7.73 0.23 -30.58
C GLY A 153 7.18 -1.07 -29.99
N ASN A 154 7.96 -1.84 -29.22
CA ASN A 154 7.45 -3.05 -28.57
C ASN A 154 6.46 -2.68 -27.45
N ASN A 155 5.27 -3.28 -27.48
CA ASN A 155 4.18 -3.07 -26.52
C ASN A 155 3.94 -4.27 -25.58
N THR A 156 4.82 -5.27 -25.62
CA THR A 156 4.83 -6.41 -24.71
C THR A 156 5.92 -6.22 -23.65
N GLY A 157 5.63 -6.68 -22.43
CA GLY A 157 6.55 -6.60 -21.31
C GLY A 157 6.36 -7.76 -20.34
N LEU A 158 7.38 -8.01 -19.53
CA LEU A 158 7.33 -9.03 -18.48
C LEU A 158 6.59 -8.46 -17.26
N MET A 159 5.45 -9.08 -16.90
CA MET A 159 4.79 -8.84 -15.63
C MET A 159 5.34 -9.81 -14.59
N THR A 160 5.79 -9.29 -13.45
CA THR A 160 6.26 -10.10 -12.30
C THR A 160 5.45 -9.75 -11.05
N GLY A 161 5.46 -10.64 -10.06
CA GLY A 161 4.77 -10.45 -8.78
C GLY A 161 5.75 -10.24 -7.63
N TYR A 162 5.35 -9.42 -6.66
CA TYR A 162 6.02 -9.27 -5.37
C TYR A 162 4.99 -9.42 -4.24
N PHE A 163 5.43 -9.70 -3.02
CA PHE A 163 4.53 -9.81 -1.88
C PHE A 163 5.19 -9.36 -0.57
N GLU A 164 4.38 -9.10 0.45
CA GLU A 164 4.85 -8.82 1.81
C GLU A 164 4.75 -10.11 2.66
N PRO A 165 5.86 -10.80 2.98
CA PRO A 165 5.84 -12.02 3.76
C PRO A 165 5.34 -11.75 5.19
N LEU A 166 4.55 -12.68 5.72
CA LEU A 166 4.20 -12.73 7.15
C LEU A 166 5.04 -13.83 7.81
N LEU A 167 5.97 -13.42 8.67
CA LEU A 167 6.94 -14.30 9.33
C LEU A 167 6.73 -14.28 10.85
N GLU A 168 7.26 -15.27 11.55
CA GLU A 168 7.29 -15.29 13.01
C GLU A 168 8.63 -14.79 13.52
N GLY A 169 8.61 -14.03 14.62
CA GLY A 169 9.84 -13.54 15.24
C GLY A 169 9.66 -13.20 16.71
N ARG A 170 10.78 -12.86 17.35
CA ARG A 170 10.85 -12.38 18.73
C ARG A 170 11.74 -11.15 18.85
N ARG A 171 11.45 -10.26 19.81
CA ARG A 171 12.36 -9.15 20.14
C ARG A 171 13.64 -9.62 20.80
N GLN A 172 13.54 -10.66 21.62
CA GLN A 172 14.67 -11.27 22.30
C GLN A 172 15.04 -12.59 21.63
N ALA A 173 16.33 -12.81 21.45
CA ALA A 173 16.83 -14.07 20.92
C ALA A 173 16.57 -15.22 21.89
N ASP A 174 16.36 -16.42 21.36
CA ASP A 174 16.30 -17.66 22.14
C ASP A 174 16.84 -18.84 21.32
N ALA A 175 16.65 -20.07 21.82
CA ALA A 175 17.12 -21.28 21.12
C ALA A 175 16.51 -21.48 19.72
N ARG A 176 15.30 -20.96 19.45
CA ARG A 176 14.61 -21.06 18.16
C ARG A 176 14.78 -19.82 17.30
N PHE A 177 14.77 -18.62 17.88
CA PHE A 177 14.84 -17.33 17.19
C PHE A 177 16.23 -16.74 17.35
N GLN A 178 17.14 -17.09 16.44
CA GLN A 178 18.57 -16.74 16.54
C GLN A 178 19.03 -15.77 15.45
N TYR A 179 18.23 -15.56 14.39
CA TYR A 179 18.69 -14.87 13.18
C TYR A 179 18.18 -13.42 13.15
N PRO A 180 19.01 -12.41 13.47
CA PRO A 180 18.57 -11.02 13.58
C PRO A 180 18.32 -10.35 12.23
N LEU A 181 17.24 -9.55 12.18
CA LEU A 181 17.10 -8.43 11.24
C LEU A 181 17.58 -7.16 11.91
N HIS A 182 18.35 -6.36 11.19
CA HIS A 182 19.00 -5.16 11.73
C HIS A 182 18.38 -3.87 11.19
N ARG A 183 18.45 -2.80 11.98
CA ARG A 183 18.35 -1.42 11.47
C ARG A 183 19.59 -1.11 10.65
N ALA A 184 19.47 -0.12 9.75
CA ALA A 184 20.63 0.41 9.04
C ALA A 184 21.73 0.89 10.04
N PRO A 185 23.01 0.58 9.79
CA PRO A 185 24.12 1.19 10.50
C PRO A 185 24.10 2.72 10.40
N ALA A 186 24.53 3.42 11.45
CA ALA A 186 24.51 4.89 11.48
C ALA A 186 25.51 5.50 10.48
N ASP A 187 26.56 4.77 10.17
CA ASP A 187 27.63 5.07 9.23
C ASP A 187 27.39 4.49 7.82
N LEU A 188 26.22 3.89 7.55
CA LEU A 188 25.92 3.24 6.25
C LEU A 188 26.18 4.18 5.05
N GLY A 189 25.91 5.47 5.19
CA GLY A 189 26.13 6.47 4.14
C GLY A 189 27.58 6.94 3.97
N GLN A 190 28.48 6.60 4.90
CA GLN A 190 29.87 7.08 4.92
C GLN A 190 30.83 6.20 4.10
N ARG A 191 30.40 4.98 3.74
CA ARG A 191 31.18 4.02 2.96
C ARG A 191 30.30 3.40 1.88
N LYS A 192 30.73 3.45 0.62
CA LYS A 192 30.05 2.87 -0.54
C LYS A 192 31.04 2.14 -1.47
N PRO A 193 30.90 0.82 -1.70
CA PRO A 193 29.95 -0.08 -1.05
C PRO A 193 30.31 -0.29 0.43
N TYR A 194 29.31 -0.58 1.26
CA TYR A 194 29.49 -0.97 2.66
C TYR A 194 29.97 -2.45 2.73
N PHE A 195 30.12 -3.00 3.95
CA PHE A 195 30.49 -4.40 4.13
C PHE A 195 29.54 -5.34 3.36
N SER A 196 30.10 -6.38 2.76
CA SER A 196 29.35 -7.49 2.16
C SER A 196 28.55 -8.25 3.21
N ARG A 197 27.58 -9.08 2.78
CA ARG A 197 26.83 -9.96 3.69
C ARG A 197 27.77 -10.83 4.53
N ALA A 198 28.73 -11.49 3.87
CA ALA A 198 29.69 -12.35 4.54
C ALA A 198 30.53 -11.59 5.57
N GLU A 199 31.03 -10.39 5.24
CA GLU A 199 31.80 -9.57 6.18
C GLU A 199 30.95 -9.11 7.38
N LEU A 200 29.70 -8.70 7.15
CA LEU A 200 28.77 -8.30 8.22
C LEU A 200 28.50 -9.45 9.21
N GLU A 201 28.45 -10.69 8.71
CA GLU A 201 28.12 -11.87 9.51
C GLU A 201 29.36 -12.51 10.16
N THR A 202 30.56 -12.34 9.59
CA THR A 202 31.76 -13.09 10.02
C THR A 202 32.89 -12.21 10.56
N SER A 203 33.11 -11.01 10.02
CA SER A 203 34.25 -10.15 10.40
C SER A 203 34.00 -9.42 11.73
N PRO A 204 35.05 -9.15 12.54
CA PRO A 204 34.91 -8.38 13.77
C PRO A 204 34.29 -6.99 13.54
N ASP A 205 34.76 -6.26 12.53
CA ASP A 205 34.28 -4.90 12.22
C ASP A 205 32.83 -4.91 11.71
N GLY A 206 32.47 -5.89 10.87
CA GLY A 206 31.11 -6.06 10.36
C GLY A 206 30.13 -6.38 11.48
N LYS A 207 30.51 -7.27 12.42
CA LYS A 207 29.71 -7.57 13.62
C LYS A 207 29.58 -6.34 14.51
N ALA A 208 30.65 -5.60 14.72
CA ALA A 208 30.63 -4.37 15.51
C ALA A 208 29.71 -3.30 14.90
N ALA A 209 29.63 -3.21 13.57
CA ALA A 209 28.72 -2.29 12.88
C ALA A 209 27.23 -2.61 13.13
N LEU A 210 26.89 -3.90 13.29
CA LEU A 210 25.52 -4.37 13.49
C LEU A 210 25.11 -4.51 14.96
N ALA A 211 26.08 -4.63 15.87
CA ALA A 211 25.83 -4.85 17.29
C ALA A 211 24.87 -3.81 17.89
N GLY A 212 23.81 -4.29 18.56
CA GLY A 212 22.80 -3.44 19.19
C GLY A 212 21.78 -2.83 18.22
N ARG A 213 21.84 -3.21 16.94
CA ARG A 213 20.90 -2.73 15.89
C ARG A 213 19.83 -3.75 15.56
N GLU A 214 19.76 -4.86 16.27
CA GLU A 214 18.76 -5.91 16.08
C GLU A 214 17.36 -5.32 16.32
N VAL A 215 16.44 -5.69 15.43
CA VAL A 215 15.03 -5.26 15.44
C VAL A 215 14.16 -6.43 15.89
N VAL A 216 14.45 -7.61 15.37
CA VAL A 216 13.71 -8.84 15.61
C VAL A 216 14.60 -10.02 15.22
N TYR A 217 14.45 -11.14 15.91
CA TYR A 217 15.10 -12.40 15.61
C TYR A 217 14.09 -13.34 14.96
N LEU A 218 14.48 -13.93 13.83
CA LEU A 218 13.71 -14.94 13.11
C LEU A 218 14.26 -16.33 13.40
N ALA A 219 13.47 -17.35 13.06
CA ALA A 219 13.82 -18.75 13.30
C ALA A 219 14.61 -19.42 12.16
N ASP A 220 14.54 -18.85 10.95
CA ASP A 220 15.16 -19.42 9.75
C ASP A 220 16.03 -18.34 9.06
N PRO A 221 17.31 -18.60 8.75
CA PRO A 221 18.14 -17.64 8.03
C PRO A 221 17.62 -17.37 6.60
N LEU A 222 16.90 -18.33 6.00
CA LEU A 222 16.25 -18.12 4.70
C LEU A 222 15.06 -17.16 4.80
N ASP A 223 14.42 -17.03 5.96
CA ASP A 223 13.40 -16.01 6.18
C ASP A 223 14.02 -14.61 6.25
N VAL A 224 15.21 -14.50 6.84
CA VAL A 224 16.02 -13.27 6.83
C VAL A 224 16.38 -12.89 5.39
N LEU A 225 16.84 -13.84 4.58
CA LEU A 225 17.12 -13.60 3.17
C LEU A 225 15.85 -13.21 2.39
N LEU A 226 14.74 -13.95 2.58
CA LEU A 226 13.48 -13.72 1.90
C LEU A 226 12.97 -12.28 2.11
N ILE A 227 12.89 -11.84 3.36
CA ILE A 227 12.39 -10.49 3.66
C ILE A 227 13.32 -9.40 3.16
N GLN A 228 14.64 -9.64 3.13
CA GLN A 228 15.61 -8.71 2.55
C GLN A 228 15.48 -8.61 1.03
N VAL A 229 15.21 -9.73 0.34
CA VAL A 229 14.93 -9.74 -1.11
C VAL A 229 13.61 -9.02 -1.41
N GLN A 230 12.56 -9.22 -0.61
CA GLN A 230 11.28 -8.51 -0.80
C GLN A 230 11.35 -7.03 -0.37
N GLY A 231 12.27 -6.66 0.51
CA GLY A 231 12.47 -5.30 1.02
C GLY A 231 11.44 -4.83 2.07
N SER A 232 10.40 -5.63 2.33
CA SER A 232 9.40 -5.36 3.37
C SER A 232 8.77 -6.65 3.87
N GLY A 233 8.13 -6.61 5.04
CA GLY A 233 7.47 -7.78 5.62
C GLY A 233 6.65 -7.43 6.85
N ARG A 234 5.85 -8.40 7.31
CA ARG A 234 5.13 -8.36 8.59
C ARG A 234 5.68 -9.44 9.50
N ILE A 235 5.92 -9.09 10.75
CA ILE A 235 6.38 -10.04 11.76
C ILE A 235 5.31 -10.21 12.82
N ARG A 236 4.89 -11.45 13.04
CA ARG A 236 4.11 -11.89 14.17
C ARG A 236 5.07 -12.11 15.35
N LEU A 237 5.08 -11.16 16.29
CA LEU A 237 5.93 -11.18 17.47
C LEU A 237 5.36 -12.13 18.51
N GLN A 238 6.07 -13.23 18.76
CA GLN A 238 5.64 -14.28 19.68
C GLN A 238 5.81 -13.90 21.16
N ASP A 239 6.57 -12.85 21.45
CA ASP A 239 6.86 -12.34 22.79
C ASP A 239 6.17 -11.01 23.13
N GLU A 240 5.43 -10.42 22.19
CA GLU A 240 4.57 -9.26 22.43
C GLU A 240 3.12 -9.63 22.14
N LEU A 241 2.26 -9.66 23.16
CA LEU A 241 0.83 -9.89 22.97
C LEU A 241 0.06 -8.57 22.87
N ASN A 242 -0.99 -8.54 22.05
CA ASN A 242 -1.95 -7.45 22.01
C ASN A 242 -2.95 -7.53 23.19
N ALA A 243 -3.88 -6.57 23.27
CA ALA A 243 -4.89 -6.53 24.33
C ALA A 243 -5.81 -7.77 24.37
N GLN A 244 -5.88 -8.52 23.28
CA GLN A 244 -6.66 -9.75 23.11
C GLN A 244 -5.83 -11.02 23.40
N GLY A 245 -4.58 -10.89 23.87
CA GLY A 245 -3.70 -12.02 24.16
C GLY A 245 -3.12 -12.70 22.91
N GLN A 246 -3.22 -12.09 21.74
CA GLN A 246 -2.67 -12.63 20.49
C GLN A 246 -1.31 -12.01 20.16
N PRO A 247 -0.39 -12.73 19.49
CA PRO A 247 0.87 -12.17 19.00
C PRO A 247 0.66 -10.89 18.20
N ARG A 248 1.37 -9.82 18.60
CA ARG A 248 1.33 -8.52 17.93
C ARG A 248 1.97 -8.65 16.56
N ILE A 249 1.33 -8.07 15.54
CA ILE A 249 1.92 -7.95 14.21
C ILE A 249 2.56 -6.58 14.07
N VAL A 250 3.84 -6.56 13.71
CA VAL A 250 4.58 -5.33 13.36
C VAL A 250 4.99 -5.36 11.90
N ARG A 251 5.04 -4.18 11.27
CA ARG A 251 5.48 -4.03 9.88
C ARG A 251 6.94 -3.60 9.83
N LEU A 252 7.71 -4.26 8.98
CA LEU A 252 9.08 -3.88 8.64
C LEU A 252 9.10 -3.28 7.23
N ALA A 253 9.77 -2.15 7.11
CA ALA A 253 9.96 -1.45 5.85
C ALA A 253 11.46 -1.27 5.57
N PHE A 254 11.78 -1.17 4.29
CA PHE A 254 13.13 -0.91 3.81
C PHE A 254 13.72 0.35 4.46
N ALA A 255 14.96 0.25 4.96
CA ALA A 255 15.69 1.35 5.58
C ALA A 255 17.03 1.68 4.92
N GLY A 256 17.55 0.79 4.06
CA GLY A 256 18.84 0.95 3.39
C GLY A 256 19.40 -0.37 2.88
N HIS A 257 20.44 -0.28 2.04
CA HIS A 257 21.22 -1.43 1.56
C HIS A 257 22.71 -1.06 1.55
N ASN A 258 23.58 -2.06 1.48
CA ASN A 258 25.04 -1.91 1.55
C ASN A 258 25.70 -1.52 0.21
N ASP A 259 24.93 -1.11 -0.81
CA ASP A 259 25.41 -0.81 -2.17
C ASP A 259 26.22 -1.95 -2.85
N GLN A 260 26.17 -3.17 -2.32
CA GLN A 260 26.78 -4.35 -2.95
C GLN A 260 25.85 -4.92 -4.04
N PRO A 261 26.41 -5.52 -5.11
CA PRO A 261 25.60 -6.11 -6.16
C PRO A 261 24.82 -7.32 -5.63
N TYR A 262 23.55 -7.42 -6.03
CA TYR A 262 22.74 -8.59 -5.72
C TYR A 262 23.18 -9.81 -6.54
N GLN A 263 23.32 -10.95 -5.88
CA GLN A 263 23.55 -12.25 -6.50
C GLN A 263 22.38 -13.19 -6.22
N SER A 264 21.90 -13.86 -7.27
CA SER A 264 20.75 -14.76 -7.15
C SER A 264 21.19 -16.11 -6.58
N VAL A 265 20.77 -16.40 -5.35
CA VAL A 265 20.94 -17.72 -4.71
C VAL A 265 20.32 -18.82 -5.55
N ALA A 266 19.15 -18.55 -6.15
CA ALA A 266 18.48 -19.50 -7.02
C ALA A 266 19.34 -19.85 -8.25
N ARG A 267 19.98 -18.85 -8.87
CA ARG A 267 20.84 -19.07 -10.03
C ARG A 267 22.13 -19.78 -9.64
N TRP A 268 22.74 -19.40 -8.53
CA TRP A 268 23.91 -20.10 -8.00
C TRP A 268 23.60 -21.58 -7.76
N LEU A 269 22.45 -21.92 -7.15
CA LEU A 269 22.02 -23.30 -6.94
C LEU A 269 21.80 -24.07 -8.25
N VAL A 270 21.27 -23.42 -9.29
CA VAL A 270 21.17 -24.01 -10.63
C VAL A 270 22.55 -24.31 -11.19
N ASP A 271 23.49 -23.39 -11.06
CA ASP A 271 24.88 -23.56 -11.54
C ASP A 271 25.61 -24.67 -10.76
N GLN A 272 25.24 -24.90 -9.49
CA GLN A 272 25.71 -26.03 -8.68
C GLN A 272 25.02 -27.37 -9.02
N GLY A 273 24.06 -27.39 -9.95
CA GLY A 273 23.31 -28.59 -10.32
C GLY A 273 22.29 -29.04 -9.27
N ALA A 274 21.88 -28.17 -8.35
CA ALA A 274 20.90 -28.51 -7.31
C ALA A 274 19.50 -28.78 -7.88
N PHE A 275 19.09 -27.99 -8.88
CA PHE A 275 17.85 -28.11 -9.64
C PHE A 275 17.94 -27.29 -10.93
N PRO A 276 17.14 -27.57 -11.97
CA PRO A 276 17.13 -26.78 -13.20
C PRO A 276 16.42 -25.43 -13.01
N LEU A 277 16.66 -24.48 -13.93
CA LEU A 277 16.17 -23.10 -13.82
C LEU A 277 14.64 -23.01 -13.76
N GLU A 278 13.94 -23.92 -14.44
CA GLU A 278 12.48 -24.00 -14.49
C GLU A 278 11.88 -24.38 -13.13
N GLN A 279 12.67 -24.97 -12.24
CA GLN A 279 12.26 -25.36 -10.89
C GLN A 279 12.74 -24.36 -9.82
N ALA A 280 13.49 -23.32 -10.22
CA ALA A 280 14.08 -22.33 -9.33
C ALA A 280 12.99 -21.52 -8.61
N SER A 281 12.69 -21.92 -7.39
CA SER A 281 11.60 -21.38 -6.58
C SER A 281 11.98 -21.34 -5.10
N TRP A 282 11.31 -20.50 -4.31
CA TRP A 282 11.54 -20.46 -2.87
C TRP A 282 11.37 -21.82 -2.17
N PRO A 283 10.33 -22.63 -2.50
CA PRO A 283 10.24 -24.00 -2.00
C PRO A 283 11.45 -24.86 -2.36
N ALA A 284 11.94 -24.80 -3.61
CA ALA A 284 13.12 -25.57 -4.03
C ALA A 284 14.38 -25.17 -3.24
N ILE A 285 14.60 -23.86 -3.03
CA ILE A 285 15.72 -23.33 -2.21
C ILE A 285 15.63 -23.86 -0.78
N ARG A 286 14.44 -23.81 -0.15
CA ARG A 286 14.25 -24.31 1.22
C ARG A 286 14.49 -25.81 1.33
N ASN A 287 13.95 -26.59 0.40
CA ASN A 287 14.14 -28.03 0.38
C ASN A 287 15.62 -28.39 0.24
N TRP A 288 16.34 -27.68 -0.63
CA TRP A 288 17.78 -27.85 -0.78
C TRP A 288 18.54 -27.50 0.50
N ALA A 289 18.21 -26.38 1.14
CA ALA A 289 18.87 -25.95 2.37
C ALA A 289 18.62 -26.91 3.55
N GLN A 290 17.40 -27.47 3.66
CA GLN A 290 17.06 -28.49 4.64
C GLN A 290 17.88 -29.77 4.45
N ALA A 291 18.13 -30.17 3.20
CA ALA A 291 18.99 -31.31 2.88
C ALA A 291 20.49 -31.01 3.05
N ASN A 292 20.89 -29.73 3.07
CA ASN A 292 22.28 -29.29 3.10
C ASN A 292 22.55 -28.23 4.19
N PRO A 293 22.25 -28.50 5.48
CA PRO A 293 22.29 -27.48 6.53
C PRO A 293 23.70 -26.88 6.74
N ALA A 294 24.76 -27.65 6.53
CA ALA A 294 26.14 -27.18 6.66
C ALA A 294 26.56 -26.20 5.55
N ARG A 295 25.82 -26.15 4.44
CA ARG A 295 26.11 -25.28 3.28
C ARG A 295 25.28 -24.00 3.25
N ILE A 296 24.38 -23.80 4.21
CA ILE A 296 23.59 -22.56 4.31
C ILE A 296 24.48 -21.29 4.39
N PRO A 297 25.65 -21.31 5.06
CA PRO A 297 26.54 -20.14 5.08
C PRO A 297 27.36 -19.89 3.80
N GLU A 298 27.40 -20.84 2.86
CA GLU A 298 28.16 -20.74 1.59
C GLU A 298 27.51 -19.74 0.62
#